data_AF-A0A7K5XKI8-F1
#
_entry.id   AF-A0A7K5XKI8-F1
#
_cell.length_a   1.000
_cell.length_b   1.000
_cell.length_c   1.000
_cell.angle_alpha   90.00
_cell.angle_beta   90.00
_cell.angle_gamma   90.00
#
_symmetry.space_group_name_H-M   'P 1'
#
loop_
_entity.id
_entity.type
_entity.pdbx_description
1 polymer ?
#
loop_
_entity_poly.entity_id
_entity_poly.type
_entity_poly.pdbx_seq_one_letter_code
_entity_poly.pdbx_strand_id
1 'polypeptide(L)'
;ADIYFLFSGLIGRSWAMAFAAGGLKVKLYDVAQEQLTSALENIRKQMKEVEESGFLKGALSVEQQLALISICTDLKAAVEGATFIQECTPENLELKKKVFGQLDLIVGDNVILSSSTSCLLPSKLFTGLKHVKQCIVSHPVNPPYFVPLVEIVPHPETDSSTIERTYALIKKIGQSPVKLNREIEGFVLNRLQYAVISEAWRLVG
;
A
#
# COMPACT_ATOMS: atom_id res chain seq x y z
N ALA A 1 -1.95 -19.88 -4.06
CA ALA A 1 -2.68 -18.67 -4.47
C ALA A 1 -1.99 -17.49 -3.81
N ASP A 2 -1.68 -16.45 -4.56
CA ASP A 2 -0.95 -15.29 -4.05
C ASP A 2 -1.78 -14.56 -2.98
N ILE A 3 -1.17 -14.33 -1.81
CA ILE A 3 -1.79 -13.60 -0.71
C ILE A 3 -1.16 -12.21 -0.63
N TYR A 4 -2.01 -11.20 -0.48
CA TYR A 4 -1.61 -9.80 -0.35
C TYR A 4 -1.82 -9.36 1.09
N PHE A 5 -0.74 -8.99 1.76
CA PHE A 5 -0.75 -8.69 3.19
C PHE A 5 -0.72 -7.18 3.41
N LEU A 6 -1.71 -6.64 4.12
CA LEU A 6 -1.92 -5.20 4.28
C LEU A 6 -2.13 -4.84 5.75
N PHE A 7 -1.51 -3.78 6.23
CA PHE A 7 -1.77 -3.27 7.59
C PHE A 7 -3.12 -2.54 7.65
N SER A 8 -3.91 -2.70 8.71
CA SER A 8 -5.33 -2.34 8.72
C SER A 8 -5.70 -0.86 8.87
N GLY A 9 -4.72 0.05 8.83
CA GLY A 9 -4.94 1.49 8.91
C GLY A 9 -5.84 2.06 7.79
N LEU A 10 -6.13 3.37 7.84
CA LEU A 10 -7.01 4.05 6.86
C LEU A 10 -6.65 3.73 5.40
N ILE A 11 -5.37 3.88 5.05
CA ILE A 11 -4.85 3.59 3.71
C ILE A 11 -4.91 2.09 3.41
N GLY A 12 -4.64 1.24 4.40
CA GLY A 12 -4.71 -0.20 4.28
C GLY A 12 -6.09 -0.75 3.95
N ARG A 13 -7.15 -0.17 4.54
CA ARG A 13 -8.54 -0.49 4.19
C ARG A 13 -8.85 -0.17 2.72
N SER A 14 -8.35 0.97 2.25
CA SER A 14 -8.51 1.39 0.85
C SER A 14 -7.77 0.44 -0.10
N TRP A 15 -6.56 0.01 0.26
CA TRP A 15 -5.85 -1.03 -0.46
C TRP A 15 -6.63 -2.35 -0.45
N ALA A 16 -7.13 -2.80 0.71
CA ALA A 16 -7.86 -4.06 0.79
C ALA A 16 -9.06 -4.09 -0.17
N MET A 17 -9.80 -2.98 -0.25
CA MET A 17 -10.88 -2.82 -1.22
C MET A 17 -10.39 -2.87 -2.67
N ALA A 18 -9.30 -2.16 -3.01
CA ALA A 18 -8.75 -2.16 -4.37
C ALA A 18 -8.20 -3.54 -4.80
N PHE A 19 -7.48 -4.23 -3.91
CA PHE A 19 -6.97 -5.58 -4.15
C PHE A 19 -8.12 -6.59 -4.30
N ALA A 20 -9.14 -6.53 -3.44
CA ALA A 20 -10.31 -7.40 -3.53
C ALA A 20 -11.12 -7.15 -4.82
N ALA A 21 -11.28 -5.90 -5.25
CA ALA A 21 -11.90 -5.55 -6.53
C ALA A 21 -11.14 -6.15 -7.74
N GLY A 22 -9.82 -6.29 -7.63
CA GLY A 22 -8.97 -6.99 -8.60
C GLY A 22 -9.01 -8.52 -8.52
N GLY A 23 -9.87 -9.10 -7.66
CA GLY A 23 -10.00 -10.54 -7.45
C GLY A 23 -8.86 -11.17 -6.66
N LEU A 24 -8.14 -10.38 -5.87
CA LEU A 24 -6.96 -10.83 -5.12
C LEU A 24 -7.31 -11.12 -3.65
N LYS A 25 -6.74 -12.20 -3.11
CA LYS A 25 -6.93 -12.58 -1.70
C LYS A 25 -6.09 -11.68 -0.78
N VAL A 26 -6.74 -11.06 0.18
CA VAL A 26 -6.13 -10.10 1.12
C VAL A 26 -6.13 -10.67 2.53
N LYS A 27 -4.99 -10.58 3.21
CA LYS A 27 -4.88 -10.71 4.67
C LYS A 27 -4.63 -9.32 5.26
N LEU A 28 -5.62 -8.82 6.00
CA LEU A 28 -5.48 -7.62 6.81
C LEU A 28 -4.84 -7.95 8.15
N TYR A 29 -3.89 -7.11 8.56
CA TYR A 29 -3.16 -7.29 9.80
C TYR A 29 -3.12 -6.04 10.66
N ASP A 30 -3.21 -6.29 11.94
CA ASP A 30 -2.97 -5.31 12.98
C ASP A 30 -2.52 -6.03 14.24
N VAL A 31 -1.77 -5.32 15.09
CA VAL A 31 -1.43 -5.83 16.42
C VAL A 31 -2.66 -5.86 17.34
N ALA A 32 -3.65 -5.01 17.08
CA ALA A 32 -4.87 -4.89 17.87
C ALA A 32 -6.06 -5.53 17.17
N GLN A 33 -6.64 -6.58 17.77
CA GLN A 33 -7.82 -7.28 17.24
C GLN A 33 -9.01 -6.32 17.02
N GLU A 34 -9.19 -5.33 17.89
CA GLU A 34 -10.25 -4.32 17.79
C GLU A 34 -10.12 -3.47 16.51
N GLN A 35 -8.89 -3.14 16.10
CA GLN A 35 -8.64 -2.41 14.85
C GLN A 35 -9.03 -3.25 13.64
N LEU A 36 -8.76 -4.57 13.67
CA LEU A 36 -9.16 -5.48 12.60
C LEU A 36 -10.68 -5.60 12.47
N THR A 37 -11.39 -5.76 13.59
CA THR A 37 -12.85 -5.82 13.60
C THR A 37 -13.44 -4.53 13.05
N SER A 38 -12.98 -3.38 13.54
CA SER A 38 -13.41 -2.08 13.04
C SER A 38 -13.06 -1.88 11.56
N ALA A 39 -11.90 -2.34 11.12
CA ALA A 39 -11.48 -2.24 9.72
C ALA A 39 -12.42 -3.03 8.81
N LEU A 40 -12.78 -4.26 9.17
CA LEU A 40 -13.73 -5.08 8.40
C LEU A 40 -15.13 -4.47 8.35
N GLU A 41 -15.64 -3.95 9.47
CA GLU A 41 -16.94 -3.28 9.51
C GLU A 41 -16.96 -2.05 8.59
N ASN A 42 -15.92 -1.22 8.66
CA ASN A 42 -15.77 -0.05 7.81
C ASN A 42 -15.62 -0.41 6.33
N ILE A 43 -14.84 -1.45 5.99
CA ILE A 43 -14.71 -1.93 4.62
C ILE A 43 -16.07 -2.40 4.09
N ARG A 44 -16.80 -3.21 4.87
CA ARG A 44 -18.14 -3.68 4.48
C ARG A 44 -19.10 -2.52 4.25
N LYS A 45 -19.11 -1.53 5.15
CA LYS A 45 -19.95 -0.34 5.02
C LYS A 45 -19.59 0.44 3.75
N GLN A 46 -18.31 0.76 3.56
CA GLN A 46 -17.85 1.51 2.40
C GLN A 46 -18.11 0.76 1.08
N MET A 47 -17.89 -0.55 1.04
CA MET A 47 -18.18 -1.37 -0.15
C MET A 47 -19.66 -1.32 -0.54
N LYS A 48 -20.58 -1.33 0.43
CA LYS A 48 -22.01 -1.15 0.16
C LYS A 48 -22.33 0.25 -0.34
N GLU A 49 -21.78 1.29 0.30
CA GLU A 49 -21.99 2.68 -0.12
C GLU A 49 -21.50 2.93 -1.56
N VAL A 50 -20.35 2.37 -1.96
CA VAL A 50 -19.87 2.50 -3.34
C VAL A 50 -20.66 1.64 -4.32
N GLU A 51 -21.21 0.50 -3.91
CA GLU A 51 -22.12 -0.32 -4.73
C GLU A 51 -23.44 0.42 -5.00
N GLU A 52 -24.07 0.95 -3.96
CA GLU A 52 -25.29 1.77 -4.05
C GLU A 52 -25.09 3.01 -4.94
N SER A 53 -23.89 3.59 -4.90
CA SER A 53 -23.51 4.74 -5.73
C SER A 53 -23.08 4.36 -7.15
N GLY A 54 -23.03 3.08 -7.51
CA GLY A 54 -22.62 2.61 -8.84
C GLY A 54 -21.12 2.72 -9.14
N PHE A 55 -20.28 2.92 -8.11
CA PHE A 55 -18.82 3.09 -8.23
C PHE A 55 -18.01 1.88 -7.75
N LEU A 56 -18.66 0.75 -7.46
CA LEU A 56 -17.95 -0.48 -7.12
C LEU A 56 -17.00 -0.87 -8.26
N LYS A 57 -15.71 -0.98 -7.94
CA LYS A 57 -14.67 -1.39 -8.88
C LYS A 57 -14.69 -2.90 -9.13
N GLY A 58 -14.30 -3.29 -10.34
CA GLY A 58 -14.14 -4.70 -10.73
C GLY A 58 -15.45 -5.35 -11.17
N ALA A 59 -15.38 -6.65 -11.48
CA ALA A 59 -16.52 -7.44 -11.93
C ALA A 59 -17.18 -8.27 -10.81
N LEU A 60 -16.56 -8.30 -9.63
CA LEU A 60 -17.02 -9.06 -8.48
C LEU A 60 -18.04 -8.25 -7.67
N SER A 61 -19.10 -8.92 -7.18
CA SER A 61 -20.06 -8.30 -6.25
C SER A 61 -19.41 -7.96 -4.91
N VAL A 62 -20.05 -7.11 -4.10
CA VAL A 62 -19.57 -6.78 -2.75
C VAL A 62 -19.28 -8.02 -1.92
N GLU A 63 -20.20 -8.99 -1.89
CA GLU A 63 -20.03 -10.22 -1.11
C GLU A 63 -18.86 -11.08 -1.61
N GLN A 64 -18.62 -11.12 -2.93
CA GLN A 64 -17.46 -11.80 -3.51
C GLN A 64 -16.14 -11.10 -3.14
N GLN A 65 -16.11 -9.76 -3.15
CA GLN A 65 -14.92 -9.01 -2.75
C GLN A 65 -14.65 -9.14 -1.25
N LEU A 66 -15.68 -9.08 -0.40
CA LEU A 66 -15.56 -9.28 1.04
C LEU A 66 -15.04 -10.68 1.39
N ALA A 67 -15.48 -11.72 0.67
CA ALA A 67 -14.99 -13.08 0.86
C ALA A 67 -13.49 -13.26 0.55
N LEU A 68 -12.88 -12.32 -0.18
CA LEU A 68 -11.43 -12.30 -0.44
C LEU A 68 -10.63 -11.65 0.69
N ILE A 69 -11.29 -10.97 1.64
CA ILE A 69 -10.64 -10.24 2.73
C ILE A 69 -10.74 -11.06 4.01
N SER A 70 -9.59 -11.44 4.55
CA SER A 70 -9.44 -12.13 5.83
C SER A 70 -8.60 -11.28 6.78
N ILE A 71 -8.68 -11.56 8.08
CA ILE A 71 -7.88 -10.86 9.10
C ILE A 71 -6.89 -11.81 9.78
N CYS A 72 -5.78 -11.28 10.26
CA CYS A 72 -4.77 -12.01 11.01
C CYS A 72 -4.10 -11.09 12.04
N THR A 73 -3.88 -11.58 13.25
CA THR A 73 -3.17 -10.84 14.33
C THR A 73 -1.74 -11.32 14.54
N ASP A 74 -1.37 -12.47 13.97
CA ASP A 74 -0.02 -13.01 14.04
C ASP A 74 0.77 -12.66 12.79
N LEU A 75 1.85 -11.89 12.96
CA LEU A 75 2.64 -11.39 11.83
C LEU A 75 3.25 -12.55 11.02
N LYS A 76 3.70 -13.62 11.68
CA LYS A 76 4.37 -14.75 11.03
C LYS A 76 3.40 -15.56 10.17
N ALA A 77 2.21 -15.86 10.68
CA ALA A 77 1.15 -16.53 9.93
C ALA A 77 0.60 -15.64 8.79
N ALA A 78 0.67 -14.32 8.96
CA ALA A 78 0.17 -13.40 7.96
C ALA A 78 1.09 -13.31 6.73
N VAL A 79 2.42 -13.34 6.91
CA VAL A 79 3.39 -13.35 5.79
C VAL A 79 3.47 -14.69 5.06
N GLU A 80 2.97 -15.78 5.67
CA GLU A 80 3.00 -17.10 5.04
C GLU A 80 2.18 -17.12 3.75
N GLY A 81 2.86 -17.45 2.64
CA GLY A 81 2.29 -17.45 1.29
C GLY A 81 2.08 -16.07 0.68
N ALA A 82 2.54 -14.99 1.33
CA ALA A 82 2.42 -13.65 0.79
C ALA A 82 3.43 -13.41 -0.34
N THR A 83 2.98 -12.80 -1.43
CA THR A 83 3.85 -12.40 -2.55
C THR A 83 4.06 -10.89 -2.62
N PHE A 84 3.24 -10.13 -1.89
CA PHE A 84 3.32 -8.69 -1.77
C PHE A 84 2.79 -8.24 -0.40
N ILE A 85 3.54 -7.36 0.25
CA ILE A 85 3.25 -6.78 1.56
C ILE A 85 3.15 -5.27 1.41
N GLN A 86 2.02 -4.68 1.80
CA GLN A 86 1.83 -3.23 1.84
C GLN A 86 1.76 -2.74 3.30
N GLU A 87 2.84 -2.12 3.73
CA GLU A 87 2.95 -1.43 5.01
C GLU A 87 2.12 -0.13 4.99
N CYS A 88 1.23 0.02 5.98
CA CYS A 88 0.28 1.14 6.11
C CYS A 88 0.21 1.69 7.55
N THR A 89 1.27 1.51 8.34
CA THR A 89 1.42 2.07 9.68
C THR A 89 1.61 3.59 9.63
N PRO A 90 1.44 4.31 10.77
CA PRO A 90 1.62 5.76 10.84
C PRO A 90 2.94 6.25 10.23
N GLU A 91 2.95 7.51 9.80
CA GLU A 91 4.09 8.16 9.15
C GLU A 91 5.20 8.49 10.15
N ASN A 92 5.86 7.46 10.66
CA ASN A 92 6.95 7.53 11.63
C ASN A 92 8.10 6.63 11.16
N LEU A 93 9.28 7.23 10.95
CA LEU A 93 10.44 6.54 10.39
C LEU A 93 10.89 5.35 11.26
N GLU A 94 11.02 5.55 12.56
CA GLU A 94 11.51 4.51 13.49
C GLU A 94 10.52 3.34 13.59
N LEU A 95 9.22 3.63 13.61
CA LEU A 95 8.19 2.60 13.58
C LEU A 95 8.25 1.78 12.29
N LYS A 96 8.32 2.44 11.12
CA LYS A 96 8.39 1.75 9.84
C LYS A 96 9.67 0.92 9.72
N LYS A 97 10.83 1.45 10.13
CA LYS A 97 12.09 0.69 10.18
C LYS A 97 11.99 -0.53 11.08
N LYS A 98 11.35 -0.41 12.26
CA LYS A 98 11.10 -1.55 13.15
C LYS A 98 10.23 -2.60 12.46
N VAL A 99 9.15 -2.20 11.80
CA VAL A 99 8.25 -3.11 11.06
C VAL A 99 9.00 -3.81 9.92
N PHE A 100 9.72 -3.07 9.08
CA PHE A 100 10.48 -3.66 7.98
C PHE A 100 11.60 -4.56 8.49
N GLY A 101 12.29 -4.21 9.58
CA GLY A 101 13.27 -5.09 10.22
C GLY A 101 12.66 -6.39 10.74
N GLN A 102 11.45 -6.37 11.29
CA GLN A 102 10.74 -7.58 11.70
C GLN A 102 10.34 -8.44 10.49
N LEU A 103 9.82 -7.82 9.42
CA LEU A 103 9.46 -8.50 8.18
C LEU A 103 10.68 -9.15 7.53
N ASP A 104 11.80 -8.44 7.47
CA ASP A 104 13.06 -8.88 6.85
C ASP A 104 13.62 -10.17 7.46
N LEU A 105 13.29 -10.47 8.72
CA LEU A 105 13.70 -11.70 9.40
C LEU A 105 12.84 -12.91 9.06
N ILE A 106 11.62 -12.71 8.57
CA ILE A 106 10.60 -13.79 8.45
C ILE A 106 10.12 -14.02 7.03
N VAL A 107 10.37 -13.10 6.10
CA VAL A 107 9.95 -13.25 4.71
C VAL A 107 10.94 -14.06 3.88
N GLY A 108 10.45 -14.65 2.79
CA GLY A 108 11.30 -15.29 1.77
C GLY A 108 11.73 -14.33 0.67
N ASP A 109 12.67 -14.77 -0.17
CA ASP A 109 13.33 -13.93 -1.19
C ASP A 109 12.41 -13.52 -2.38
N ASN A 110 11.18 -14.03 -2.43
CA ASN A 110 10.23 -13.78 -3.53
C ASN A 110 9.11 -12.78 -3.20
N VAL A 111 8.98 -12.34 -1.94
CA VAL A 111 7.96 -11.35 -1.53
C VAL A 111 8.40 -9.94 -1.91
N ILE A 112 7.48 -9.05 -2.23
CA ILE A 112 7.76 -7.61 -2.33
C ILE A 112 7.37 -6.91 -1.03
N LEU A 113 8.25 -6.08 -0.49
CA LEU A 113 8.04 -5.26 0.70
C LEU A 113 7.77 -3.82 0.29
N SER A 114 6.51 -3.38 0.37
CA SER A 114 6.08 -2.06 -0.10
C SER A 114 5.63 -1.17 1.06
N SER A 115 6.06 0.09 1.09
CA SER A 115 5.56 1.11 2.04
C SER A 115 4.56 2.05 1.38
N SER A 116 3.56 2.50 2.15
CA SER A 116 2.60 3.55 1.73
C SER A 116 3.03 4.97 2.10
N THR A 117 4.27 5.16 2.57
CA THR A 117 4.79 6.49 2.96
C THR A 117 4.57 7.55 1.88
N SER A 118 4.28 8.78 2.29
CA SER A 118 4.08 9.93 1.39
C SER A 118 5.28 10.87 1.33
N CYS A 119 6.22 10.74 2.27
CA CYS A 119 7.37 11.65 2.36
C CYS A 119 8.71 10.99 2.71
N LEU A 120 8.71 9.81 3.35
CA LEU A 120 9.95 9.17 3.77
C LEU A 120 10.65 8.53 2.58
N LEU A 121 11.95 8.82 2.43
CA LEU A 121 12.75 8.29 1.35
C LEU A 121 13.00 6.78 1.54
N PRO A 122 12.91 5.97 0.47
CA PRO A 122 13.31 4.57 0.48
C PRO A 122 14.66 4.30 1.16
N SER A 123 15.69 5.14 0.92
CA SER A 123 17.02 5.02 1.56
C SER A 123 17.02 5.19 3.07
N LYS A 124 16.05 5.90 3.63
CA LYS A 124 15.90 6.00 5.08
C LYS A 124 15.19 4.78 5.67
N LEU A 125 14.31 4.16 4.89
CA LEU A 125 13.48 3.04 5.32
C LEU A 125 14.18 1.69 5.21
N PHE A 126 14.88 1.44 4.10
CA PHE A 126 15.24 0.08 3.69
C PHE A 126 16.74 -0.22 3.74
N THR A 127 17.61 0.79 3.89
CA THR A 127 19.06 0.57 3.95
C THR A 127 19.42 -0.35 5.13
N GLY A 128 20.18 -1.40 4.82
CA GLY A 128 20.64 -2.41 5.79
C GLY A 128 19.73 -3.63 5.93
N LEU A 129 18.58 -3.67 5.25
CA LEU A 129 17.74 -4.87 5.20
C LEU A 129 18.38 -5.93 4.28
N LYS A 130 18.28 -7.21 4.67
CA LYS A 130 18.74 -8.35 3.87
C LYS A 130 18.02 -8.39 2.52
N HIS A 131 16.71 -8.14 2.53
CA HIS A 131 15.85 -8.19 1.34
C HIS A 131 15.65 -6.81 0.70
N VAL A 132 16.60 -5.86 0.82
CA VAL A 132 16.48 -4.50 0.27
C VAL A 132 16.11 -4.45 -1.22
N LYS A 133 16.56 -5.45 -1.99
CA LYS A 133 16.24 -5.60 -3.42
C LYS A 133 14.74 -5.80 -3.71
N GLN A 134 14.00 -6.27 -2.72
CA GLN A 134 12.56 -6.50 -2.75
C GLN A 134 11.75 -5.33 -2.17
N CYS A 135 12.43 -4.30 -1.65
CA CYS A 135 11.78 -3.16 -1.01
C CYS A 135 11.42 -2.07 -2.04
N ILE A 136 10.26 -1.44 -1.85
CA ILE A 136 9.78 -0.36 -2.69
C ILE A 136 8.83 0.56 -1.92
N VAL A 137 8.62 1.78 -2.38
CA VAL A 137 7.48 2.60 -1.93
C VAL A 137 6.42 2.56 -3.02
N SER A 138 5.18 2.28 -2.62
CA SER A 138 3.99 2.43 -3.46
C SER A 138 3.08 3.44 -2.76
N HIS A 139 3.28 4.73 -3.07
CA HIS A 139 2.57 5.84 -2.43
C HIS A 139 1.24 6.09 -3.15
N PRO A 140 0.08 5.78 -2.53
CA PRO A 140 -1.22 6.10 -3.09
C PRO A 140 -1.62 7.54 -2.75
N VAL A 141 -2.52 8.11 -3.55
CA VAL A 141 -3.15 9.41 -3.24
C VAL A 141 -4.47 9.20 -2.51
N ASN A 142 -4.69 9.89 -1.39
CA ASN A 142 -5.94 9.79 -0.65
C ASN A 142 -7.06 10.63 -1.32
N PRO A 143 -8.29 10.10 -1.52
CA PRO A 143 -8.74 8.72 -1.25
C PRO A 143 -8.32 7.71 -2.34
N PRO A 144 -7.59 6.62 -2.01
CA PRO A 144 -7.00 5.73 -3.02
C PRO A 144 -8.01 4.97 -3.87
N TYR A 145 -9.24 4.82 -3.38
CA TYR A 145 -10.32 4.20 -4.13
C TYR A 145 -10.74 5.07 -5.32
N PHE A 146 -10.72 6.39 -5.21
CA PHE A 146 -11.18 7.30 -6.27
C PHE A 146 -10.03 7.92 -7.07
N VAL A 147 -8.89 8.18 -6.42
CA VAL A 147 -7.70 8.73 -7.09
C VAL A 147 -6.75 7.58 -7.42
N PRO A 148 -6.61 7.19 -8.71
CA PRO A 148 -5.92 5.97 -9.07
C PRO A 148 -4.39 6.09 -9.04
N LEU A 149 -3.84 7.30 -8.90
CA LEU A 149 -2.39 7.52 -8.96
C LEU A 149 -1.67 6.78 -7.83
N VAL A 150 -0.61 6.06 -8.19
CA VAL A 150 0.32 5.43 -7.25
C VAL A 150 1.75 5.73 -7.70
N GLU A 151 2.54 6.39 -6.85
CA GLU A 151 3.95 6.63 -7.12
C GLU A 151 4.79 5.43 -6.67
N ILE A 152 5.46 4.78 -7.62
CA ILE A 152 6.38 3.68 -7.37
C ILE A 152 7.78 4.24 -7.25
N VAL A 153 8.33 4.26 -6.03
CA VAL A 153 9.63 4.87 -5.72
C VAL A 153 10.61 3.80 -5.24
N PRO A 154 11.65 3.48 -6.03
CA PRO A 154 12.63 2.47 -5.66
C PRO A 154 13.67 2.99 -4.66
N HIS A 155 14.19 2.09 -3.83
CA HIS A 155 15.51 2.25 -3.21
C HIS A 155 16.59 2.16 -4.30
N PRO A 156 17.78 2.79 -4.14
CA PRO A 156 18.89 2.63 -5.09
C PRO A 156 19.28 1.18 -5.40
N GLU A 157 19.03 0.26 -4.48
CA GLU A 157 19.31 -1.18 -4.60
C GLU A 157 18.08 -2.03 -4.95
N THR A 158 16.90 -1.43 -5.15
CA THR A 158 15.70 -2.19 -5.55
C THR A 158 15.92 -2.84 -6.92
N ASP A 159 15.66 -4.15 -7.01
CA ASP A 159 15.79 -4.86 -8.29
C ASP A 159 14.73 -4.37 -9.29
N SER A 160 15.12 -4.29 -10.57
CA SER A 160 14.21 -3.92 -11.65
C SER A 160 12.98 -4.83 -11.72
N SER A 161 13.15 -6.12 -11.40
CA SER A 161 12.04 -7.09 -11.34
C SER A 161 11.01 -6.72 -10.26
N THR A 162 11.44 -6.20 -9.11
CA THR A 162 10.55 -5.70 -8.04
C THR A 162 9.72 -4.52 -8.53
N ILE A 163 10.34 -3.58 -9.24
CA ILE A 163 9.66 -2.41 -9.82
C ILE A 163 8.61 -2.86 -10.84
N GLU A 164 8.97 -3.75 -11.77
CA GLU A 164 8.05 -4.23 -12.81
C GLU A 164 6.90 -5.06 -12.26
N ARG A 165 7.17 -5.97 -11.32
CA ARG A 165 6.13 -6.76 -10.65
C ARG A 165 5.16 -5.87 -9.88
N THR A 166 5.68 -4.86 -9.17
CA THR A 166 4.84 -3.88 -8.46
C THR A 166 4.00 -3.08 -9.44
N TYR A 167 4.60 -2.55 -10.51
CA TYR A 167 3.89 -1.81 -11.54
C TYR A 167 2.75 -2.63 -12.18
N ALA A 168 3.03 -3.88 -12.57
CA ALA A 168 2.04 -4.77 -13.16
C ALA A 168 0.90 -5.08 -12.18
N LEU A 169 1.23 -5.32 -10.90
CA LEU A 169 0.26 -5.58 -9.85
C LEU A 169 -0.66 -4.38 -9.61
N ILE A 170 -0.09 -3.19 -9.43
CA ILE A 170 -0.84 -1.96 -9.17
C ILE A 170 -1.75 -1.63 -10.37
N LYS A 171 -1.28 -1.86 -11.60
CA LYS A 171 -2.11 -1.72 -12.80
C LYS A 171 -3.25 -2.76 -12.84
N LYS A 172 -2.99 -4.01 -12.44
CA LYS A 172 -3.99 -5.09 -12.42
C LYS A 172 -5.18 -4.77 -11.51
N ILE A 173 -4.95 -4.10 -10.39
CA ILE A 173 -6.02 -3.68 -9.46
C ILE A 173 -6.70 -2.37 -9.86
N GLY A 174 -6.49 -1.91 -11.10
CA GLY A 174 -7.18 -0.74 -11.67
C GLY A 174 -6.61 0.62 -11.26
N GLN A 175 -5.43 0.64 -10.63
CA GLN A 175 -4.72 1.88 -10.32
C GLN A 175 -3.84 2.32 -11.50
N SER A 176 -3.33 3.54 -11.45
CA SER A 176 -2.47 4.19 -12.45
C SER A 176 -1.07 4.41 -11.85
N PRO A 177 -0.21 3.38 -11.85
CA PRO A 177 1.13 3.51 -11.31
C PRO A 177 2.04 4.36 -12.20
N VAL A 178 2.91 5.16 -11.57
CA VAL A 178 4.01 5.87 -12.23
C VAL A 178 5.33 5.46 -11.59
N LYS A 179 6.35 5.21 -12.41
CA LYS A 179 7.68 4.80 -11.93
C LYS A 179 8.55 6.04 -11.77
N LEU A 180 9.10 6.22 -10.57
CA LEU A 180 10.15 7.21 -10.35
C LEU A 180 11.51 6.56 -10.60
N ASN A 181 12.37 7.26 -11.34
CA ASN A 181 13.72 6.76 -11.66
C ASN A 181 14.67 6.80 -10.46
N ARG A 182 14.36 7.63 -9.45
CA ARG A 182 15.12 7.78 -8.21
C ARG A 182 14.21 8.34 -7.13
N GLU A 183 14.60 8.13 -5.88
CA GLU A 183 13.99 8.82 -4.75
C GLU A 183 14.28 10.33 -4.78
N ILE A 184 13.32 11.13 -4.33
CA ILE A 184 13.43 12.57 -4.14
C ILE A 184 12.41 13.02 -3.09
N GLU A 185 12.75 14.03 -2.28
CA GLU A 185 11.84 14.57 -1.29
C GLU A 185 10.56 15.11 -1.94
N GLY A 186 9.42 14.67 -1.40
CA GLY A 186 8.09 14.99 -1.90
C GLY A 186 7.68 14.24 -3.18
N PHE A 187 8.49 13.27 -3.63
CA PHE A 187 8.24 12.48 -4.86
C PHE A 187 7.91 13.39 -6.05
N VAL A 188 6.91 13.08 -6.89
CA VAL A 188 6.50 13.98 -7.98
C VAL A 188 5.29 14.79 -7.55
N LEU A 189 4.26 14.15 -7.00
CA LEU A 189 2.98 14.79 -6.72
C LEU A 189 3.12 15.94 -5.71
N ASN A 190 3.76 15.72 -4.56
CA ASN A 190 3.86 16.77 -3.54
C ASN A 190 4.76 17.91 -4.02
N ARG A 191 5.77 17.65 -4.85
CA ARG A 191 6.61 18.71 -5.44
C ARG A 191 5.81 19.64 -6.33
N LEU A 192 4.96 19.09 -7.20
CA LEU A 192 4.08 19.89 -8.05
C LEU A 192 3.04 20.63 -7.20
N GLN A 193 2.44 19.95 -6.23
CA GLN A 193 1.47 20.55 -5.31
C GLN A 193 2.05 21.73 -4.54
N TYR A 194 3.23 21.57 -3.93
CA TYR A 194 3.88 22.64 -3.16
C TYR A 194 4.34 23.80 -4.03
N ALA A 195 4.75 23.56 -5.28
CA ALA A 195 5.05 24.65 -6.21
C ALA A 195 3.82 25.52 -6.49
N VAL A 196 2.66 24.89 -6.75
CA VAL A 196 1.40 25.59 -6.97
C VAL A 196 0.93 26.32 -5.71
N ILE A 197 0.98 25.66 -4.55
CA ILE A 197 0.60 26.28 -3.27
C ILE A 197 1.50 27.48 -2.96
N SER A 198 2.81 27.38 -3.21
CA SER A 198 3.74 28.47 -2.97
C SER A 198 3.41 29.72 -3.79
N GLU A 199 3.01 29.54 -5.06
CA GLU A 199 2.57 30.65 -5.89
C GLU A 199 1.20 31.19 -5.47
N ALA A 200 0.25 30.31 -5.16
CA ALA A 200 -1.06 30.71 -4.65
C ALA A 200 -0.94 31.55 -3.38
N TRP A 201 -0.06 31.16 -2.44
CA TRP A 201 0.22 31.93 -1.23
C TRP A 201 0.72 33.34 -1.53
N ARG A 202 1.68 33.49 -2.45
CA ARG A 202 2.18 34.81 -2.86
C ARG A 202 1.09 35.72 -3.43
N LEU A 203 0.07 35.15 -4.06
CA LEU A 203 -1.05 35.90 -4.62
C LEU A 203 -2.09 36.33 -3.58
N VAL A 204 -2.27 35.57 -2.49
CA VAL A 204 -3.30 35.85 -1.47
C VAL A 204 -2.78 36.61 -0.24
N GLY A 205 -1.49 36.51 0.07
CA GLY A 205 -0.86 37.12 1.25
C GLY A 205 -0.61 36.12 2.38
#